data_AF-A0A815WM79-F1
#
_entry.id   AF-A0A815WM79-F1
#
_cell.length_a   1.000
_cell.length_b   1.000
_cell.length_c   1.000
_cell.angle_alpha   90.00
_cell.angle_beta   90.00
_cell.angle_gamma   90.00
#
_symmetry.space_group_name_H-M   'P 1'
#
loop_
_entity.id
_entity.type
_entity.pdbx_description
1 polymer ?
#
loop_
_entity_poly.entity_id
_entity_poly.type
_entity_poly.pdbx_seq_one_letter_code
_entity_poly.pdbx_strand_id
1 'polypeptide(L)'
;MLKLNDTISIEIRVDQLIEPLLEHGFRADKVAHLLILIGEVLLRGLDFSDSNRKNPEHSALSEQIKILFQGVYDSPKLLEAAKKLDDHVEDYHHNRINKLANQILNPISKQDIKDSRETLFSKRLAAYQRLARLNYAIACLLAG
;
A
#
# COMPACT_ATOMS: atom_id res chain seq x y z
N MET A 1 -36.27 15.82 19.53
CA MET A 1 -35.72 14.80 18.63
C MET A 1 -34.29 15.23 18.30
N LEU A 2 -33.30 14.70 19.02
CA LEU A 2 -31.89 15.03 18.83
C LEU A 2 -31.39 14.30 17.59
N LYS A 3 -31.04 15.02 16.52
CA LYS A 3 -30.23 14.48 15.43
C LYS A 3 -28.80 14.38 15.97
N LEU A 4 -28.33 13.17 16.27
CA LEU A 4 -26.90 12.94 16.34
C LEU A 4 -26.35 13.10 14.91
N ASN A 5 -25.68 14.23 14.66
CA ASN A 5 -24.70 14.29 13.59
C ASN A 5 -23.49 13.50 14.10
N ASP A 6 -23.48 12.19 13.89
CA ASP A 6 -22.29 11.38 14.13
C ASP A 6 -21.28 11.71 13.05
N THR A 7 -20.45 12.72 13.30
CA THR A 7 -19.31 13.03 12.44
C THR A 7 -18.25 11.95 12.66
N ILE A 8 -18.13 11.01 11.73
CA ILE A 8 -17.04 10.03 11.74
C ILE A 8 -15.76 10.77 11.35
N SER A 9 -14.90 11.04 12.33
CA SER A 9 -13.52 11.47 12.06
C SER A 9 -12.73 10.25 11.60
N ILE A 10 -12.29 10.26 10.34
CA ILE A 10 -11.42 9.22 9.78
C ILE A 10 -9.97 9.70 9.96
N GLU A 11 -9.20 9.03 10.81
CA GLU A 11 -7.74 9.20 10.89
C GLU A 11 -7.07 7.96 10.28
N ILE A 12 -6.33 8.15 9.18
CA ILE A 12 -5.59 7.09 8.50
C ILE A 12 -4.14 7.13 8.96
N ARG A 13 -3.77 6.12 9.76
CA ARG A 13 -2.39 5.90 10.22
C ARG A 13 -1.77 4.79 9.38
N VAL A 14 -1.05 5.19 8.33
CA VAL A 14 -0.58 4.26 7.28
C VAL A 14 0.39 3.22 7.82
N ASP A 15 1.24 3.61 8.76
CA ASP A 15 2.15 2.74 9.50
C ASP A 15 1.41 1.64 10.28
N GLN A 16 0.31 2.01 10.94
CA GLN A 16 -0.56 1.08 11.68
C GLN A 16 -1.38 0.14 10.77
N LEU A 17 -1.40 0.39 9.47
CA LEU A 17 -1.96 -0.54 8.48
C LEU A 17 -0.87 -1.42 7.87
N ILE A 18 0.24 -0.82 7.44
CA ILE A 18 1.31 -1.54 6.75
C ILE A 18 1.93 -2.60 7.64
N GLU A 19 2.33 -2.24 8.85
CA GLU A 19 3.11 -3.14 9.71
C GLU A 19 2.33 -4.40 10.10
N PRO A 20 1.10 -4.33 10.63
CA PRO A 20 0.33 -5.53 10.93
C PRO A 20 0.06 -6.41 9.70
N LEU A 21 -0.18 -5.80 8.54
CA LEU A 21 -0.41 -6.57 7.31
C LEU A 21 0.85 -7.34 6.88
N LEU A 22 2.03 -6.70 6.97
CA LEU A 22 3.30 -7.38 6.69
C LEU A 22 3.59 -8.49 7.70
N GLU A 23 3.32 -8.26 9.00
CA GLU A 23 3.47 -9.26 10.06
C GLU A 23 2.56 -10.48 9.87
N HIS A 24 1.35 -10.27 9.34
CA HIS A 24 0.44 -11.35 8.95
C HIS A 24 0.83 -12.06 7.64
N GLY A 25 1.98 -11.72 7.04
CA GLY A 25 2.51 -12.37 5.85
C GLY A 25 1.91 -11.89 4.53
N PHE A 26 1.18 -10.76 4.53
CA PHE A 26 0.76 -10.15 3.27
C PHE A 26 1.95 -9.53 2.54
N ARG A 27 1.94 -9.63 1.21
CA ARG A 27 3.03 -9.10 0.38
C ARG A 27 2.99 -7.60 0.27
N ALA A 28 4.15 -6.97 0.32
CA ALA A 28 4.28 -5.52 0.25
C ALA A 28 3.64 -4.90 -1.01
N ASP A 29 3.78 -5.52 -2.19
CA ASP A 29 3.15 -5.04 -3.42
C ASP A 29 1.62 -5.08 -3.34
N LYS A 30 1.06 -6.10 -2.67
CA LYS A 30 -0.39 -6.24 -2.48
C LYS A 30 -0.94 -5.31 -1.39
N VAL A 31 -0.18 -5.08 -0.32
CA VAL A 31 -0.50 -4.06 0.68
C VAL A 31 -0.51 -2.67 0.04
N ALA A 32 0.52 -2.33 -0.75
CA ALA A 32 0.57 -1.07 -1.49
C ALA A 32 -0.64 -0.90 -2.42
N HIS A 33 -0.99 -1.94 -3.17
CA HIS A 33 -2.17 -1.93 -4.04
C HIS A 33 -3.47 -1.69 -3.28
N LEU A 34 -3.69 -2.40 -2.16
CA LEU A 34 -4.88 -2.22 -1.32
C LEU A 34 -5.00 -0.78 -0.81
N LEU A 35 -3.91 -0.23 -0.29
CA LEU A 35 -3.90 1.14 0.22
C LEU A 35 -4.21 2.14 -0.90
N ILE A 36 -3.65 1.97 -2.10
CA ILE A 36 -4.00 2.81 -3.25
C ILE A 36 -5.50 2.75 -3.55
N LEU A 37 -6.10 1.55 -3.58
CA LEU A 37 -7.53 1.39 -3.83
C LEU A 37 -8.39 2.10 -2.78
N ILE A 38 -8.01 2.01 -1.50
CA ILE A 38 -8.70 2.74 -0.42
C ILE A 38 -8.67 4.24 -0.71
N GLY A 39 -7.49 4.78 -1.04
CA GLY A 39 -7.34 6.21 -1.37
C GLY A 39 -8.15 6.63 -2.58
N GLU A 40 -8.20 5.81 -3.63
CA GLU A 40 -9.00 6.08 -4.83
C GLU A 40 -10.50 6.07 -4.53
N VAL A 41 -10.98 5.13 -3.71
CA VAL A 41 -12.39 5.07 -3.29
C VAL A 41 -12.75 6.31 -2.47
N LEU A 42 -11.90 6.69 -1.50
CA LEU A 42 -12.12 7.89 -0.69
C LEU A 42 -12.09 9.16 -1.55
N LEU A 43 -11.18 9.25 -2.52
CA LEU A 43 -11.09 10.38 -3.44
C LEU A 43 -12.33 10.51 -4.33
N ARG A 44 -12.89 9.40 -4.81
CA ARG A 44 -14.15 9.39 -5.57
C ARG A 44 -15.37 9.76 -4.72
N GLY A 45 -15.31 9.52 -3.42
CA GLY A 45 -16.35 9.92 -2.47
C GLY A 45 -16.42 11.42 -2.24
N LEU A 46 -15.41 12.19 -2.67
CA LEU A 46 -15.43 13.64 -2.58
C LEU A 46 -16.19 14.25 -3.76
N ASP A 47 -17.25 15.00 -3.46
CA ASP A 47 -17.92 15.84 -4.45
C ASP A 47 -17.13 17.13 -4.66
N PHE A 48 -16.32 17.15 -5.72
CA PHE A 48 -15.59 18.35 -6.12
C PHE A 48 -16.49 19.40 -6.80
N SER A 49 -17.76 19.14 -7.09
CA SER A 49 -18.67 20.13 -7.67
C SER A 49 -19.44 20.96 -6.62
N ASP A 50 -19.38 20.56 -5.35
CA ASP A 50 -20.09 21.28 -4.27
C ASP A 50 -19.44 22.65 -3.98
N SER A 51 -20.27 23.68 -3.95
CA SER A 51 -19.89 25.05 -3.60
C SER A 51 -19.56 25.23 -2.10
N ASN A 52 -19.94 24.27 -1.25
CA ASN A 52 -19.58 24.21 0.17
C ASN A 52 -18.21 23.55 0.45
N ARG A 53 -17.32 23.46 -0.55
CA ARG A 53 -15.92 22.99 -0.46
C ARG A 53 -15.09 23.47 0.75
N LYS A 54 -15.52 24.54 1.42
CA LYS A 54 -14.94 25.04 2.68
C LYS A 54 -15.40 24.26 3.93
N ASN A 55 -16.12 23.14 3.79
CA ASN A 55 -16.45 22.27 4.92
C ASN A 55 -15.15 21.66 5.48
N PRO A 56 -14.82 21.87 6.77
CA PRO A 56 -13.65 21.29 7.42
C PRO A 56 -13.50 19.77 7.22
N GLU A 57 -14.62 19.05 7.11
CA GLU A 57 -14.64 17.59 6.90
C GLU A 57 -14.06 17.19 5.54
N HIS A 58 -14.31 17.97 4.48
CA HIS A 58 -13.73 17.74 3.15
C HIS A 58 -12.22 17.99 3.14
N SER A 59 -11.78 19.04 3.84
CA SER A 59 -10.35 19.33 3.98
C SER A 59 -9.63 18.24 4.78
N ALA A 60 -10.24 17.74 5.85
CA ALA A 60 -9.69 16.66 6.66
C ALA A 60 -9.57 15.37 5.83
N LEU A 61 -10.63 14.95 5.13
CA LEU A 61 -10.59 13.74 4.31
C LEU A 61 -9.58 13.84 3.16
N SER A 62 -9.48 15.01 2.51
CA SER A 62 -8.47 15.24 1.47
C SER A 62 -7.05 15.09 2.00
N GLU A 63 -6.74 15.64 3.17
CA GLU A 63 -5.44 15.47 3.82
C GLU A 63 -5.17 14.01 4.21
N GLN A 64 -6.17 13.28 4.70
CA GLN A 64 -6.02 11.85 5.02
C GLN A 64 -5.72 11.00 3.78
N ILE A 65 -6.34 11.31 2.64
CA ILE A 65 -6.05 10.64 1.36
C ILE A 65 -4.61 10.92 0.92
N LYS A 66 -4.14 12.16 1.05
CA LYS A 66 -2.76 12.55 0.74
C LYS A 66 -1.77 11.80 1.62
N ILE A 67 -2.00 11.78 2.94
CA ILE A 67 -1.20 11.02 3.91
C ILE A 67 -1.14 9.54 3.53
N LEU A 68 -2.27 8.95 3.14
CA LEU A 68 -2.35 7.57 2.70
C LEU A 68 -1.50 7.29 1.45
N PHE A 69 -1.66 8.07 0.38
CA PHE A 69 -0.84 7.90 -0.82
C PHE A 69 0.65 8.11 -0.54
N GLN A 70 0.98 9.14 0.26
CA GLN A 70 2.34 9.40 0.68
C GLN A 70 2.95 8.25 1.47
N GLY A 71 2.22 7.72 2.45
CA GLY A 71 2.66 6.59 3.23
C GLY A 71 2.91 5.33 2.37
N VAL A 72 2.24 5.18 1.22
CA VAL A 72 2.57 4.09 0.27
C VAL A 72 3.85 4.38 -0.51
N TYR A 73 3.97 5.54 -1.16
CA TYR A 73 5.10 5.78 -2.06
C TYR A 73 6.42 6.06 -1.34
N ASP A 74 6.38 6.58 -0.11
CA ASP A 74 7.57 6.86 0.72
C ASP A 74 7.88 5.75 1.74
N SER A 75 7.08 4.68 1.83
CA SER A 75 7.26 3.67 2.89
C SER A 75 8.55 2.85 2.73
N PRO A 76 9.51 2.94 3.68
CA PRO A 76 10.68 2.07 3.70
C PRO A 76 10.32 0.63 4.07
N LYS A 77 9.30 0.41 4.93
CA LYS A 77 8.88 -0.93 5.38
C LYS A 77 8.41 -1.82 4.22
N LEU A 78 7.55 -1.28 3.35
CA LEU A 78 7.14 -1.98 2.13
C LEU A 78 8.33 -2.32 1.22
N LEU A 79 9.28 -1.40 1.06
CA LEU A 79 10.46 -1.63 0.22
C LEU A 79 11.36 -2.73 0.79
N GLU A 80 11.63 -2.69 2.10
CA GLU A 80 12.42 -3.70 2.80
C GLU A 80 11.76 -5.08 2.70
N ALA A 81 10.45 -5.15 2.97
CA ALA A 81 9.70 -6.41 2.89
C ALA A 81 9.68 -6.98 1.46
N ALA A 82 9.54 -6.14 0.43
CA ALA A 82 9.59 -6.58 -0.96
C ALA A 82 10.97 -7.12 -1.36
N LYS A 83 12.05 -6.41 -0.96
CA LYS A 83 13.44 -6.85 -1.21
C LYS A 83 13.76 -8.16 -0.50
N LYS A 84 13.38 -8.29 0.78
CA LYS A 84 13.57 -9.52 1.54
C LYS A 84 12.90 -10.73 0.87
N LEU A 85 11.73 -10.53 0.26
CA LEU A 85 11.06 -11.59 -0.49
C LEU A 85 11.76 -11.90 -1.83
N ASP A 86 12.28 -10.89 -2.52
CA ASP A 86 13.14 -11.09 -3.70
C ASP A 86 14.39 -11.92 -3.34
N ASP A 87 15.10 -11.53 -2.29
CA ASP A 87 16.32 -12.22 -1.80
C ASP A 87 16.02 -13.68 -1.41
N HIS A 88 14.93 -13.90 -0.66
CA HIS A 88 14.50 -15.25 -0.29
C HIS A 88 14.22 -16.15 -1.52
N VAL A 89 13.58 -15.59 -2.55
CA VAL A 89 13.31 -16.35 -3.78
C VAL A 89 14.59 -16.63 -4.54
N GLU A 90 15.50 -15.66 -4.62
CA GLU A 90 16.81 -15.84 -5.23
C GLU A 90 17.61 -16.95 -4.53
N ASP A 91 17.66 -16.94 -3.20
CA ASP A 91 18.28 -17.98 -2.38
C ASP A 91 17.64 -19.35 -2.62
N TYR A 92 16.31 -19.42 -2.71
CA TYR A 92 15.61 -20.66 -3.04
C TYR A 92 16.04 -21.21 -4.41
N HIS A 93 16.19 -20.35 -5.42
CA HIS A 93 16.65 -20.76 -6.74
C HIS A 93 18.12 -21.25 -6.71
N HIS A 94 19.01 -20.53 -6.03
CA HIS A 94 20.42 -20.93 -5.87
C HIS A 94 20.57 -22.25 -5.12
N ASN A 95 19.85 -22.43 -4.00
CA ASN A 95 19.91 -23.65 -3.20
C ASN A 95 19.30 -24.86 -3.92
N ARG A 96 18.27 -24.66 -4.74
CA ARG A 96 17.71 -25.70 -5.59
C ARG A 96 18.70 -26.16 -6.66
N ILE A 97 19.52 -25.26 -7.20
CA ILE A 97 20.59 -25.58 -8.16
C ILE A 97 21.71 -26.37 -7.46
N ASN A 98 22.06 -26.01 -6.22
CA ASN A 98 23.13 -26.63 -5.45
C ASN A 98 22.79 -27.97 -4.76
N LYS A 99 21.55 -28.47 -4.92
CA LYS A 99 21.15 -29.85 -4.66
C LYS A 99 21.63 -30.47 -3.32
N LEU A 100 21.65 -29.75 -2.19
CA LEU A 100 21.93 -30.38 -0.88
C LEU A 100 21.47 -29.64 0.40
N ALA A 101 20.52 -28.71 0.36
CA ALA A 101 20.07 -28.03 1.59
C ALA A 101 18.56 -27.82 1.63
N ASN A 102 17.79 -28.89 1.40
CA ASN A 102 16.39 -28.89 1.79
C ASN A 102 16.34 -29.17 3.29
N GLN A 103 16.28 -28.15 4.16
CA GLN A 103 15.51 -28.31 5.40
C GLN A 103 15.15 -27.09 6.24
N ILE A 104 15.72 -25.88 6.08
CA ILE A 104 15.38 -24.80 7.03
C ILE A 104 15.34 -23.42 6.35
N LEU A 105 14.43 -23.24 5.40
CA LEU A 105 14.12 -21.91 4.87
C LEU A 105 12.62 -21.68 5.07
N ASN A 106 12.28 -20.55 5.68
CA ASN A 106 10.91 -20.07 5.88
C ASN A 106 10.06 -20.40 4.65
N PRO A 107 8.84 -20.96 4.81
CA PRO A 107 8.09 -21.50 3.70
C PRO A 107 7.68 -20.38 2.73
N ILE A 108 8.50 -20.14 1.71
CA ILE A 108 8.12 -19.35 0.55
C ILE A 108 6.95 -20.07 -0.09
N SER A 109 5.83 -19.36 -0.32
CA SER A 109 4.67 -20.00 -0.91
C SER A 109 4.99 -20.44 -2.34
N LYS A 110 4.37 -21.53 -2.79
CA LYS A 110 4.47 -21.97 -4.20
C LYS A 110 4.02 -20.87 -5.17
N GLN A 111 3.09 -20.03 -4.74
CA GLN A 111 2.59 -18.91 -5.52
C GLN A 111 3.67 -17.83 -5.66
N ASP A 112 4.42 -17.52 -4.61
CA ASP A 112 5.50 -16.52 -4.68
C ASP A 112 6.63 -16.96 -5.61
N ILE A 113 6.98 -18.25 -5.60
CA ILE A 113 7.95 -18.82 -6.57
C ILE A 113 7.44 -18.75 -8.00
N LYS A 114 6.12 -18.86 -8.21
CA LYS A 114 5.53 -18.73 -9.54
C LYS A 114 5.54 -17.27 -9.99
N ASP A 115 5.07 -16.37 -9.12
CA ASP A 115 4.95 -14.94 -9.38
C ASP A 115 6.31 -14.28 -9.60
N SER A 116 7.37 -14.72 -8.91
CA SER A 116 8.72 -14.16 -9.06
C SER A 116 9.34 -14.40 -10.45
N ARG A 117 8.89 -15.45 -11.16
CA ARG A 117 9.36 -15.74 -12.53
C ARG A 117 8.94 -14.67 -13.53
N GLU A 118 7.82 -14.00 -13.25
CA GLU A 118 7.30 -12.95 -14.12
C GLU A 118 8.02 -11.63 -13.85
N THR A 119 8.18 -11.24 -12.58
CA THR A 119 8.80 -9.97 -12.18
C THR A 119 9.21 -10.01 -10.70
N LEU A 120 10.24 -9.26 -10.33
CA LEU A 120 10.62 -9.04 -8.93
C LEU A 120 9.53 -8.32 -8.14
N PHE A 121 9.34 -8.70 -6.87
CA PHE A 121 8.39 -8.07 -5.96
C PHE A 121 8.71 -6.59 -5.74
N SER A 122 9.99 -6.23 -5.61
CA SER A 122 10.42 -4.83 -5.52
C SER A 122 10.04 -4.01 -6.76
N LYS A 123 10.13 -4.59 -7.97
CA LYS A 123 9.71 -3.93 -9.22
C LYS A 123 8.19 -3.75 -9.28
N ARG A 124 7.42 -4.75 -8.84
CA ARG A 124 5.96 -4.64 -8.71
C ARG A 124 5.56 -3.54 -7.73
N LEU A 125 6.17 -3.53 -6.54
CA LEU A 125 5.98 -2.47 -5.56
C LEU A 125 6.29 -1.09 -6.14
N ALA A 126 7.41 -0.94 -6.86
CA ALA A 126 7.78 0.33 -7.47
C ALA A 126 6.73 0.85 -8.47
N ALA A 127 6.00 -0.04 -9.17
CA ALA A 127 4.88 0.37 -10.01
C ALA A 127 3.73 0.97 -9.18
N TYR A 128 3.38 0.33 -8.07
CA TYR A 128 2.38 0.86 -7.15
C TYR A 128 2.82 2.15 -6.46
N GLN A 129 4.09 2.28 -6.06
CA GLN A 129 4.62 3.54 -5.50
C GLN A 129 4.54 4.70 -6.50
N ARG A 130 4.84 4.45 -7.79
CA ARG A 130 4.64 5.48 -8.83
C ARG A 130 3.17 5.86 -8.99
N LEU A 131 2.26 4.89 -8.96
CA LEU A 131 0.82 5.16 -9.02
C LEU A 131 0.34 5.95 -7.80
N ALA A 132 0.75 5.59 -6.59
CA ALA A 132 0.46 6.33 -5.37
C ALA A 132 0.97 7.77 -5.45
N ARG A 133 2.19 7.99 -5.96
CA ARG A 133 2.74 9.34 -6.15
C ARG A 133 1.93 10.16 -7.16
N LEU A 134 1.45 9.54 -8.24
CA LEU A 134 0.56 10.19 -9.19
C LEU A 134 -0.78 10.58 -8.54
N ASN A 135 -1.38 9.65 -7.79
CA ASN A 135 -2.64 9.89 -7.10
C ASN A 135 -2.53 10.97 -6.02
N TYR A 136 -1.39 11.03 -5.30
CA TYR A 136 -1.07 12.13 -4.40
C TYR A 136 -1.07 13.47 -5.13
N ALA A 137 -0.38 13.56 -6.28
CA ALA A 137 -0.34 14.79 -7.08
C ALA A 137 -1.74 15.20 -7.54
N ILE A 138 -2.57 14.25 -7.98
CA ILE A 138 -3.97 14.50 -8.34
C ILE A 138 -4.76 15.03 -7.13
N ALA A 139 -4.64 14.40 -5.96
CA ALA A 139 -5.31 14.84 -4.74
C ALA A 139 -4.91 16.26 -4.34
N CYS A 140 -3.63 16.63 -4.50
CA CYS A 140 -3.15 17.99 -4.30
C CYS A 140 -3.74 18.99 -5.30
N LEU A 141 -3.86 18.63 -6.58
CA LEU A 141 -4.47 19.49 -7.60
C LEU A 141 -5.97 19.70 -7.36
N LEU A 142 -6.67 18.65 -6.91
CA LEU A 142 -8.10 18.69 -6.64
C LEU A 142 -8.44 19.43 -5.33
N ALA A 143 -7.50 19.52 -4.40
CA ALA A 143 -7.63 20.29 -3.16
C ALA A 143 -7.41 21.80 -3.35
N GLY A 144 -7.14 22.25 -4.58
CA GLY A 144 -7.01 23.67 -4.97
C GLY A 144 -8.30 24.48 -4.84
#